data_AF-A0A7G9XU52-F1
#
_entry.id   AF-A0A7G9XU52-F1
#
_cell.length_a   1.000
_cell.length_b   1.000
_cell.length_c   1.000
_cell.angle_alpha   90.00
_cell.angle_beta   90.00
_cell.angle_gamma   90.00
#
_symmetry.space_group_name_H-M   'P 1'
#
loop_
_entity.id
_entity.type
_entity.pdbx_description
1 polymer ?
#
loop_
_entity_poly.entity_id
_entity_poly.type
_entity_poly.pdbx_seq_one_letter_code
_entity_poly.pdbx_strand_id
1 'polypeptide(L)' 'MCEELIPSAPQPTDPRPANPGNSKNCTDFRTWAEADAWYRYYFPYYGDIAQLDADDDGIVCESLPGAPRR' A
#
# COMPACT_ATOMS: atom_id res chain seq x y z
N MET A 1 7.02 36.40 -24.53
CA MET A 1 6.00 36.36 -23.47
C MET A 1 4.70 35.92 -24.14
N CYS A 2 4.02 34.95 -23.54
CA CYS A 2 2.75 34.30 -23.93
C CYS A 2 2.79 33.35 -25.13
N GLU A 3 2.75 32.03 -24.85
CA GLU A 3 1.97 31.02 -25.59
C GLU A 3 1.98 29.74 -24.71
N GLU A 4 1.07 29.64 -23.73
CA GLU A 4 -0.21 28.92 -23.78
C GLU A 4 -0.11 27.58 -23.02
N LEU A 5 -0.93 27.51 -21.98
CA LEU A 5 -1.18 26.36 -21.14
C LEU A 5 -1.71 25.23 -22.02
N ILE A 6 -0.87 24.26 -22.37
CA ILE A 6 -1.35 23.02 -22.99
C ILE A 6 -2.19 22.32 -21.92
N PRO A 7 -3.49 22.08 -22.12
CA PRO A 7 -4.23 21.21 -21.23
C PRO A 7 -3.62 19.81 -21.37
N SER A 8 -2.93 19.35 -20.32
CA SER A 8 -2.41 17.98 -20.27
C SER A 8 -3.54 17.03 -20.64
N ALA A 9 -3.39 16.33 -21.76
CA ALA A 9 -4.28 15.23 -22.12
C ALA A 9 -4.42 14.31 -20.89
N PRO A 10 -5.61 13.77 -20.59
CA PRO A 10 -5.75 12.81 -19.52
C PRO A 10 -4.79 11.66 -19.81
N GLN A 11 -3.79 11.49 -18.96
CA GLN A 11 -2.87 10.37 -19.05
C GLN A 11 -3.70 9.08 -19.06
N PRO A 12 -3.32 8.04 -19.81
CA PRO A 12 -3.95 6.74 -19.67
C PRO A 12 -3.98 6.41 -18.19
N THR A 13 -5.18 6.29 -17.62
CA THR A 13 -5.36 5.98 -16.22
C THR A 13 -4.76 4.61 -16.01
N ASP A 14 -3.56 4.58 -15.47
CA ASP A 14 -2.96 3.36 -14.99
C ASP A 14 -3.97 2.73 -14.03
N PRO A 15 -4.45 1.49 -14.28
CA PRO A 15 -5.39 0.84 -13.38
C PRO A 15 -4.75 0.57 -12.01
N ARG A 16 -3.43 0.74 -11.88
CA ARG A 16 -2.72 0.60 -10.62
C ARG A 16 -3.14 1.71 -9.64
N PRO A 17 -3.40 1.35 -8.38
CA PRO A 17 -3.66 2.35 -7.35
C PRO A 17 -2.42 3.24 -7.18
N ALA A 18 -2.60 4.53 -6.87
CA ALA A 18 -1.47 5.42 -6.61
C ALA A 18 -0.59 4.85 -5.49
N ASN A 19 0.74 4.97 -5.64
CA ASN A 19 1.69 4.46 -4.66
C ASN A 19 1.52 5.22 -3.33
N PRO A 20 1.08 4.55 -2.24
CA PRO A 20 0.91 5.19 -0.95
C PRO A 20 2.23 5.43 -0.23
N GLY A 21 3.34 4.82 -0.69
CA GLY A 21 4.63 4.84 -0.01
C GLY A 21 4.55 4.20 1.38
N ASN A 22 5.57 4.48 2.19
CA ASN A 22 5.60 4.11 3.61
C ASN A 22 4.75 5.10 4.45
N SER A 23 3.45 5.18 4.14
CA SER A 23 2.48 6.05 4.83
C SER A 23 1.57 5.32 5.81
N LYS A 24 1.69 3.99 5.87
CA LYS A 24 0.92 3.11 6.76
C LYS A 24 1.89 2.26 7.55
N ASN A 25 1.54 2.01 8.80
CA ASN A 25 2.27 1.15 9.72
C ASN A 25 1.28 0.23 10.43
N CYS A 26 1.77 -0.78 11.12
CA CYS A 26 0.92 -1.69 11.89
C CYS A 26 0.03 -0.98 12.92
N THR A 27 0.45 0.16 13.47
CA THR A 27 -0.36 0.95 14.42
C THR A 27 -1.52 1.71 13.77
N ASP A 28 -1.54 1.82 12.43
CA ASP A 28 -2.64 2.46 11.70
C ASP A 28 -3.85 1.54 11.51
N PHE A 29 -3.67 0.24 11.75
CA PHE A 29 -4.72 -0.77 11.60
C PHE A 29 -5.18 -1.26 12.98
N ARG A 30 -6.48 -1.54 13.11
CA ARG A 30 -7.04 -2.05 14.37
C ARG A 30 -6.93 -3.56 14.47
N THR A 31 -6.92 -4.26 13.34
CA THR A 31 -6.87 -5.72 13.27
C THR A 31 -5.93 -6.19 12.18
N TRP A 32 -5.43 -7.42 12.32
CA TRP A 32 -4.59 -8.06 11.31
C TRP A 32 -5.27 -8.12 9.94
N ALA A 33 -6.57 -8.43 9.91
CA ALA A 33 -7.33 -8.53 8.66
C ALA A 33 -7.38 -7.21 7.87
N GLU A 34 -7.42 -6.06 8.55
CA GLU A 34 -7.35 -4.75 7.89
C GLU A 34 -5.96 -4.49 7.28
N ALA A 35 -4.90 -4.86 8.00
CA ALA A 35 -3.52 -4.74 7.53
C ALA A 35 -3.24 -5.68 6.35
N ASP A 36 -3.66 -6.95 6.43
CA ASP A 36 -3.51 -7.95 5.37
C ASP A 36 -4.27 -7.53 4.11
N ALA A 37 -5.49 -7.03 4.24
CA ALA A 37 -6.25 -6.52 3.10
C ALA A 37 -5.53 -5.36 2.40
N TRP A 38 -4.95 -4.44 3.17
CA TRP A 38 -4.17 -3.33 2.63
C TRP A 38 -2.89 -3.83 1.93
N TYR A 39 -2.14 -4.70 2.58
CA TYR A 39 -0.92 -5.28 2.02
C TYR A 39 -1.22 -6.01 0.71
N ARG A 40 -2.19 -6.92 0.68
CA ARG A 40 -2.57 -7.68 -0.52
C ARG A 40 -3.05 -6.80 -1.67
N TYR A 41 -3.62 -5.63 -1.37
CA TYR A 41 -4.05 -4.67 -2.39
C TYR A 41 -2.87 -3.97 -3.07
N TYR A 42 -1.81 -3.62 -2.33
CA TYR A 42 -0.65 -2.91 -2.86
C TYR A 42 0.53 -3.81 -3.26
N PHE A 43 0.67 -4.97 -2.63
CA PHE A 43 1.80 -5.89 -2.82
C PHE A 43 2.04 -6.30 -4.29
N PRO A 44 1.02 -6.61 -5.12
CA PRO A 44 1.23 -6.94 -6.53
C PRO A 44 1.82 -5.79 -7.37
N TYR A 45 1.68 -4.55 -6.89
CA TYR A 45 2.10 -3.34 -7.61
C TYR A 45 3.40 -2.75 -7.06
N TYR A 46 3.59 -2.80 -5.75
CA TYR A 46 4.66 -2.10 -5.04
C TYR A 46 5.45 -2.97 -4.06
N GLY A 47 5.08 -4.24 -3.87
CA GLY A 47 5.65 -5.10 -2.83
C GLY A 47 5.29 -4.63 -1.41
N ASP A 48 6.13 -4.95 -0.43
CA ASP A 48 5.96 -4.48 0.95
C ASP A 48 6.39 -3.01 1.11
N ILE A 49 5.63 -2.11 0.49
CA ILE A 49 5.92 -0.67 0.42
C ILE A 49 5.86 0.03 1.78
N ALA A 50 5.13 -0.56 2.73
CA ALA A 50 4.91 -0.04 4.07
C ALA A 50 5.65 -0.84 5.15
N GLN A 51 6.51 -1.79 4.75
CA GLN A 51 7.30 -2.62 5.67
C GLN A 51 6.43 -3.28 6.75
N LEU A 52 5.24 -3.76 6.35
CA LEU A 52 4.28 -4.39 7.26
C LEU A 52 4.65 -5.84 7.58
N ASP A 53 5.45 -6.49 6.73
CA ASP A 53 5.96 -7.85 6.86
C ASP A 53 7.50 -7.79 6.95
N ALA A 54 8.00 -7.45 8.13
CA ALA A 54 9.42 -7.14 8.30
C ALA A 54 10.35 -8.36 8.20
N ASP A 55 9.83 -9.58 8.36
CA ASP A 55 10.56 -10.84 8.28
C ASP A 55 10.23 -11.66 7.00
N ASP A 56 9.50 -11.05 6.05
CA ASP A 56 9.16 -11.59 4.73
C ASP A 56 8.51 -12.99 4.81
N ASP A 57 7.64 -13.11 5.78
CA ASP A 57 7.08 -14.34 6.30
C ASP A 57 5.67 -14.60 5.74
N GLY A 58 5.08 -13.57 5.12
CA GLY A 58 3.74 -13.56 4.52
C GLY A 58 2.62 -13.17 5.49
N ILE A 59 2.95 -12.85 6.75
CA ILE A 59 2.04 -12.47 7.82
C ILE A 59 2.38 -11.04 8.25
N VAL A 60 1.72 -10.07 7.62
CA VAL A 60 1.88 -8.68 8.03
C VAL A 60 1.47 -8.44 9.48
N CYS A 61 2.21 -7.60 10.17
CA CYS A 61 1.83 -7.05 11.47
C CYS A 61 1.37 -8.13 12.47
N GLU A 62 2.17 -9.17 12.71
CA GLU A 62 1.87 -10.28 13.63
C GLU A 62 1.47 -9.84 15.06
N SER A 63 1.83 -8.62 15.44
CA SER A 63 1.45 -8.01 16.73
C SER A 63 -0.03 -7.62 16.80
N LEU A 64 -0.74 -7.55 15.68
CA LEU A 64 -2.15 -7.14 15.64
C LEU A 64 -3.09 -8.27 16.10
N PRO A 65 -4.22 -7.91 16.73
CA PRO A 65 -5.20 -8.90 17.13
C PRO A 65 -5.78 -9.62 15.91
N GLY A 66 -5.86 -10.95 16.01
CA GLY A 66 -6.36 -11.81 14.94
C GLY A 66 -5.29 -12.29 13.96
N ALA A 67 -4.02 -11.91 14.15
CA ALA A 67 -2.93 -12.45 13.33
C ALA A 67 -2.78 -13.98 13.52
N PRO A 68 -2.52 -14.73 12.44
CA PRO A 68 -2.06 -16.10 12.55
C PRO A 68 -0.75 -16.11 13.35
N ARG A 69 -0.63 -17.05 14.27
CA ARG A 69 0.61 -17.28 15.00
C ARG A 69 1.32 -18.47 14.37
N ARG A 70 2.63 -18.34 14.17
CA ARG A 70 3.51 -19.46 13.86
C ARG A 70 3.59 -20.46 15.00
#